data_AF-A0A8J4VLV9-F1
#
_entry.id   AF-A0A8J4VLV9-F1
#
_cell.length_a   1.000
_cell.length_b   1.000
_cell.length_c   1.000
_cell.angle_alpha   90.00
_cell.angle_beta   90.00
_cell.angle_gamma   90.00
#
_symmetry.space_group_name_H-M   'P 1'
#
loop_
_entity.id
_entity.type
_entity.pdbx_description
1 polymer ?
#
loop_
_entity_poly.entity_id
_entity_poly.type
_entity_poly.pdbx_seq_one_letter_code
_entity_poly.pdbx_strand_id
1 'polypeptide(L)'
;MWVTDERCEEVVHSTWDMGSDMDPMSSVLVKVSHCQEQLSTWNKKVFGNVRCKLAKVRKQLEKEEARSMAGGRNDRLALLNEELQKLMALEERKWSQRSKSDWLRYSYQNTKYFHCRASERNKRNYISGIENAASVWTKEES
;
A
#
# COMPACT_ATOMS: atom_id res chain seq x y z
N MET A 1 0.47 -4.91 -5.44
CA MET A 1 -0.17 -6.05 -4.78
C MET A 1 -1.60 -6.16 -5.26
N TRP A 2 -2.47 -5.20 -4.93
CA TRP A 2 -3.87 -5.18 -5.38
C TRP A 2 -4.05 -4.39 -6.68
N VAL A 3 -3.30 -3.30 -6.88
CA VAL A 3 -3.28 -2.50 -8.12
C VAL A 3 -2.90 -3.28 -9.39
N THR A 4 -2.27 -4.45 -9.24
CA THR A 4 -1.86 -5.31 -10.36
C THR A 4 -2.86 -6.42 -10.67
N ASP A 5 -3.92 -6.55 -9.87
CA ASP A 5 -4.98 -7.52 -10.07
C ASP A 5 -6.09 -6.83 -10.88
N GLU A 6 -6.51 -7.43 -11.99
CA GLU A 6 -7.51 -6.86 -12.92
C GLU A 6 -8.82 -6.48 -12.21
N ARG A 7 -9.19 -7.24 -11.16
CA ARG A 7 -10.39 -6.98 -10.36
C ARG A 7 -10.30 -5.70 -9.53
N CYS A 8 -9.11 -5.14 -9.35
CA CYS A 8 -8.95 -3.83 -8.70
C CYS A 8 -9.63 -2.73 -9.53
N GLU A 9 -9.49 -2.78 -10.85
CA GLU A 9 -10.07 -1.79 -11.75
C GLU A 9 -11.60 -1.86 -11.73
N GLU A 10 -12.16 -3.08 -11.72
CA GLU A 10 -13.61 -3.31 -11.57
C GLU A 10 -14.16 -2.70 -10.27
N VAL A 11 -13.46 -2.88 -9.14
CA VAL A 11 -13.88 -2.31 -7.85
C VAL A 11 -13.80 -0.79 -7.88
N VAL A 12 -12.81 -0.21 -8.57
CA VAL A 12 -12.72 1.25 -8.71
C VAL A 12 -13.84 1.80 -9.58
N HIS A 13 -14.07 1.24 -10.77
CA HIS A 13 -15.14 1.71 -11.67
C HIS A 13 -16.52 1.61 -11.03
N SER A 14 -16.84 0.45 -10.45
CA SER A 14 -18.14 0.23 -9.79
C SER A 14 -18.42 1.20 -8.63
N THR A 15 -17.37 1.70 -7.97
CA THR A 15 -17.50 2.64 -6.85
C THR A 15 -17.45 4.09 -7.30
N TRP A 16 -16.77 4.37 -8.40
CA TRP A 16 -16.62 5.71 -8.96
C TRP A 16 -17.86 6.18 -9.74
N ASP A 17 -18.58 5.24 -10.37
CA ASP A 17 -19.78 5.51 -11.16
C ASP A 17 -21.03 5.75 -10.31
N MET A 18 -20.94 5.67 -8.99
CA MET A 18 -22.04 6.07 -8.11
C MET A 18 -22.26 7.59 -8.24
N GLY A 19 -23.38 7.97 -8.84
CA GLY A 19 -23.81 9.36 -8.99
C GLY A 19 -24.01 10.01 -7.62
N SER A 20 -23.63 11.28 -7.49
CA SER A 20 -23.87 12.06 -6.29
C SER A 20 -24.42 13.43 -6.67
N ASP A 21 -25.56 13.82 -6.12
CA ASP A 21 -26.21 15.14 -6.31
C ASP A 21 -25.51 16.28 -5.53
N MET A 22 -24.21 16.15 -5.29
CA MET A 22 -23.42 17.10 -4.50
C MET A 22 -22.57 18.02 -5.38
N ASP A 23 -22.12 19.13 -4.79
CA ASP A 23 -21.07 19.98 -5.35
C ASP A 23 -19.86 19.14 -5.84
N PRO A 24 -19.24 19.49 -6.99
CA PRO A 24 -18.19 18.69 -7.61
C PRO A 24 -17.02 18.33 -6.69
N MET A 25 -16.58 19.24 -5.80
CA MET A 25 -15.45 18.97 -4.92
C MET A 25 -15.83 18.01 -3.79
N SER A 26 -17.04 18.20 -3.24
CA SER A 26 -17.60 17.32 -2.22
C SER A 26 -17.86 15.92 -2.77
N SER A 27 -18.37 15.84 -4.01
CA SER A 27 -18.58 14.59 -4.75
C SER A 27 -17.29 13.79 -4.88
N VAL A 28 -16.19 14.41 -5.30
CA VAL A 28 -14.89 13.74 -5.45
C VAL A 28 -14.40 13.19 -4.11
N LEU A 29 -14.52 13.95 -3.01
CA LEU A 29 -14.10 13.48 -1.69
C LEU A 29 -14.89 12.25 -1.24
N VAL A 30 -16.22 12.27 -1.42
CA VAL A 30 -17.09 11.13 -1.08
C VAL A 30 -16.73 9.92 -1.93
N LYS A 31 -16.58 10.07 -3.25
CA LYS A 31 -16.16 8.98 -4.14
C LYS A 31 -14.83 8.38 -3.73
N VAL A 32 -13.82 9.20 -3.46
CA VAL A 32 -12.51 8.74 -2.98
C VAL A 32 -12.63 7.97 -1.67
N SER A 33 -13.42 8.46 -0.71
CA SER A 33 -13.65 7.77 0.56
C SER A 33 -14.33 6.41 0.38
N HIS A 34 -15.31 6.33 -0.53
CA HIS A 34 -16.04 5.10 -0.81
C HIS A 34 -15.16 4.07 -1.52
N CYS A 35 -14.41 4.51 -2.54
CA CYS A 35 -13.39 3.68 -3.18
C CYS A 35 -12.39 3.13 -2.16
N GLN A 36 -11.91 3.97 -1.22
CA GLN A 36 -10.98 3.54 -0.18
C GLN A 36 -11.57 2.42 0.68
N GLU A 37 -12.82 2.57 1.13
CA GLU A 37 -13.48 1.59 1.98
C GLU A 37 -13.72 0.26 1.24
N GLN A 38 -14.21 0.33 0.01
CA GLN A 38 -14.50 -0.84 -0.81
C GLN A 38 -13.22 -1.58 -1.17
N LEU A 39 -12.16 -0.87 -1.55
CA LEU A 39 -10.86 -1.46 -1.84
C LEU A 39 -10.21 -2.05 -0.57
N SER A 40 -10.39 -1.42 0.59
CA SER A 40 -9.93 -1.96 1.88
C SER A 40 -10.63 -3.28 2.21
N THR A 41 -11.95 -3.33 2.01
CA THR A 41 -12.77 -4.52 2.25
C THR A 41 -12.43 -5.65 1.27
N TRP A 42 -12.35 -5.33 -0.02
CA TRP A 42 -11.96 -6.26 -1.07
C TRP A 42 -10.54 -6.82 -0.84
N ASN A 43 -9.58 -5.97 -0.50
CA ASN A 43 -8.21 -6.39 -0.20
C ASN A 43 -8.15 -7.35 1.01
N LYS A 44 -8.94 -7.09 2.07
CA LYS A 44 -9.08 -8.01 3.20
C LYS A 44 -9.72 -9.33 2.80
N LYS A 45 -10.69 -9.34 1.90
CA LYS A 45 -11.40 -10.55 1.44
C LYS A 45 -10.52 -11.42 0.53
N VAL A 46 -9.87 -10.82 -0.46
CA VAL A 46 -9.10 -11.52 -1.48
C VAL A 46 -7.71 -11.92 -0.97
N PHE A 47 -6.94 -10.95 -0.48
CA PHE A 47 -5.56 -11.20 -0.04
C PHE A 47 -5.52 -11.58 1.44
N GLY A 48 -6.34 -10.90 2.25
CA GLY A 48 -6.37 -11.09 3.70
C GLY A 48 -5.02 -10.79 4.35
N ASN A 49 -4.78 -11.37 5.52
CA ASN A 49 -3.49 -11.23 6.16
C ASN A 49 -2.48 -12.23 5.57
N VAL A 50 -1.79 -11.80 4.51
CA VAL A 50 -0.74 -12.57 3.85
C VAL A 50 0.32 -13.08 4.82
N ARG A 51 0.67 -12.30 5.85
CA ARG A 51 1.62 -12.76 6.89
C ARG A 51 1.07 -13.90 7.72
N CYS A 52 -0.22 -13.85 8.08
CA CYS A 52 -0.86 -14.97 8.77
C CYS A 52 -0.92 -16.22 7.89
N LYS A 53 -1.19 -16.08 6.59
CA LYS A 53 -1.16 -17.21 5.64
C LYS A 53 0.25 -17.79 5.55
N LEU A 54 1.28 -16.94 5.41
CA LEU A 54 2.69 -17.34 5.41
C LEU A 54 3.09 -18.10 6.68
N ALA A 55 2.72 -17.60 7.86
CA ALA A 55 2.99 -18.27 9.12
C ALA A 55 2.33 -19.65 9.21
N LYS A 56 1.10 -19.80 8.70
CA LYS A 56 0.39 -21.09 8.65
C LYS A 56 1.08 -22.07 7.70
N VAL A 57 1.40 -21.65 6.47
CA VAL A 57 2.05 -22.50 5.46
C VAL A 57 3.43 -22.94 5.94
N ARG A 58 4.24 -22.05 6.52
CA ARG A 58 5.55 -22.41 7.11
C ARG A 58 5.43 -23.47 8.20
N LYS A 59 4.46 -23.31 9.11
CA LYS A 59 4.20 -24.30 10.17
C LYS A 59 3.71 -25.64 9.63
N GLN A 60 2.98 -25.64 8.52
CA GLN A 60 2.54 -26.87 7.85
C GLN A 60 3.71 -27.55 7.13
N LEU A 61 4.58 -26.76 6.49
CA LEU A 61 5.80 -27.25 5.84
C LEU A 61 6.69 -27.98 6.85
N GLU A 62 7.01 -27.35 7.98
CA GLU A 62 7.84 -27.94 9.04
C GLU A 62 7.29 -29.28 9.56
N LYS A 63 5.96 -29.38 9.69
CA LYS A 63 5.29 -30.63 10.10
C LYS A 63 5.35 -31.72 9.04
N GLU A 64 5.20 -31.36 7.77
CA GLU A 64 5.23 -32.32 6.66
C GLU A 64 6.68 -32.73 6.32
N GLU A 65 7.67 -31.86 6.52
CA GLU A 65 9.09 -32.19 6.40
C GLU A 65 9.50 -33.23 7.47
N ALA A 66 9.09 -33.02 8.72
CA ALA A 66 9.30 -33.99 9.78
C ALA A 66 8.66 -35.36 9.50
N ARG A 67 7.53 -35.39 8.77
CA ARG A 67 6.86 -36.63 8.34
C ARG A 67 7.52 -37.27 7.11
N SER A 68 7.99 -36.48 6.17
CA SER A 68 8.67 -36.96 4.97
C SER A 68 10.01 -37.61 5.31
N MET A 69 10.77 -37.05 6.26
CA MET A 69 11.99 -37.66 6.81
C MET A 69 11.76 -39.06 7.41
N ALA A 70 10.51 -39.41 7.75
CA ALA A 70 10.10 -40.74 8.21
C ALA A 70 9.63 -41.68 7.07
N GLY A 71 9.88 -41.34 5.80
CA GLY A 71 9.51 -42.14 4.61
C GLY A 71 8.17 -41.73 3.96
N GLY A 72 7.64 -40.55 4.28
CA GLY A 72 6.39 -40.02 3.74
C GLY A 72 6.50 -39.51 2.29
N ARG A 73 5.35 -39.48 1.59
CA ARG A 73 5.24 -39.08 0.18
C ARG A 73 5.35 -37.56 0.00
N ASN A 74 6.23 -37.11 -0.91
CA ASN A 74 6.63 -35.71 -1.08
C ASN A 74 5.64 -34.79 -1.81
N ASP A 75 4.56 -35.32 -2.39
CA ASP A 75 3.62 -34.56 -3.23
C ASP A 75 3.01 -33.36 -2.48
N ARG A 76 2.75 -33.51 -1.17
CA ARG A 76 2.20 -32.45 -0.32
C ARG A 76 3.21 -31.35 0.00
N LEU A 77 4.49 -31.70 0.12
CA LEU A 77 5.56 -30.72 0.34
C LEU A 77 5.76 -29.84 -0.89
N ALA A 78 5.70 -30.41 -2.09
CA ALA A 78 5.79 -29.64 -3.33
C ALA A 78 4.68 -28.59 -3.42
N LEU A 79 3.43 -28.96 -3.12
CA LEU A 79 2.29 -28.04 -3.12
C LEU A 79 2.43 -26.93 -2.07
N LEU A 80 2.84 -27.26 -0.84
CA LEU A 80 3.07 -26.28 0.22
C LEU A 80 4.18 -25.30 -0.14
N ASN A 81 5.24 -25.78 -0.79
CA ASN A 81 6.36 -24.95 -1.21
C ASN A 81 5.96 -24.00 -2.35
N GLU A 82 5.14 -24.47 -3.30
CA GLU A 82 4.58 -23.62 -4.35
C GLU A 82 3.66 -22.53 -3.77
N GLU A 83 2.81 -22.88 -2.80
CA GLU A 83 1.97 -21.91 -2.09
C GLU A 83 2.81 -20.89 -1.31
N LEU A 84 3.89 -21.34 -0.66
CA LEU A 84 4.83 -20.48 0.06
C LEU A 84 5.48 -19.46 -0.89
N GLN A 85 5.97 -19.90 -2.04
CA GLN A 85 6.56 -19.02 -3.06
C GLN A 85 5.57 -17.98 -3.56
N LYS A 86 4.32 -18.37 -3.84
CA LYS A 86 3.25 -17.44 -4.24
C LYS A 86 2.98 -16.38 -3.16
N LEU A 87 2.91 -16.77 -1.90
CA LEU A 87 2.68 -15.84 -0.79
C LEU A 87 3.87 -14.90 -0.54
N MET A 88 5.11 -15.40 -0.70
CA MET A 88 6.32 -14.59 -0.60
C MET A 88 6.38 -13.52 -1.71
N ALA A 89 6.09 -13.88 -2.96
CA ALA A 89 6.03 -12.94 -4.07
C ALA A 89 4.96 -11.85 -3.86
N LEU A 90 3.82 -12.22 -3.25
CA LEU A 90 2.79 -11.24 -2.87
C LEU A 90 3.26 -10.28 -1.77
N GLU A 91 3.98 -10.78 -0.76
CA GLU A 91 4.55 -9.95 0.30
C GLU A 91 5.66 -9.03 -0.25
N GLU A 92 6.54 -9.53 -1.10
CA GLU A 92 7.57 -8.74 -1.77
C GLU A 92 6.96 -7.59 -2.57
N ARG A 93 5.93 -7.86 -3.39
CA ARG A 93 5.22 -6.83 -4.16
C ARG A 93 4.57 -5.79 -3.25
N LYS A 94 4.01 -6.22 -2.11
CA LYS A 94 3.43 -5.31 -1.11
C LYS A 94 4.50 -4.39 -0.53
N TRP A 95 5.66 -4.93 -0.19
CA TRP A 95 6.77 -4.16 0.34
C TRP A 95 7.38 -3.21 -0.68
N SER A 96 7.56 -3.64 -1.92
CA SER A 96 8.02 -2.80 -3.04
C SER A 96 7.13 -1.56 -3.24
N GLN A 97 5.80 -1.74 -3.19
CA GLN A 97 4.84 -0.63 -3.26
C GLN A 97 4.93 0.31 -2.05
N ARG A 98 5.11 -0.23 -0.84
CA ARG A 98 5.17 0.56 0.41
C ARG A 98 6.49 1.30 0.57
N SER A 99 7.60 0.71 0.14
CA SER A 99 8.93 1.28 0.29
C SER A 99 9.15 2.51 -0.61
N LYS A 100 8.21 2.80 -1.52
CA LYS A 100 8.36 3.86 -2.53
C LYS A 100 9.70 3.74 -3.28
N SER A 101 10.14 2.50 -3.53
CA SER A 101 11.40 2.22 -4.23
C SER A 101 11.49 2.96 -5.58
N ASP A 102 10.38 3.03 -6.30
CA ASP A 102 10.28 3.83 -7.53
C ASP A 102 10.42 5.33 -7.29
N TRP A 103 9.84 5.87 -6.21
CA TRP A 103 10.05 7.28 -5.84
C TRP A 103 11.53 7.58 -5.67
N LEU A 104 12.28 6.71 -4.98
CA LEU A 104 13.74 6.85 -4.84
C LEU A 104 14.45 6.77 -6.19
N ARG A 105 14.11 5.76 -7.01
CA ARG A 105 14.69 5.57 -8.35
C ARG A 105 14.47 6.78 -9.27
N TYR A 106 13.26 7.31 -9.31
CA TYR A 106 12.94 8.47 -10.13
C TYR A 106 13.40 9.79 -9.51
N SER A 107 13.52 9.89 -8.18
CA SER A 107 14.03 11.11 -7.52
C SER A 107 15.48 11.40 -7.87
N TYR A 108 16.27 10.36 -8.16
CA TYR A 108 17.66 10.51 -8.60
C TYR A 108 17.77 11.16 -9.99
N GLN A 109 16.70 11.13 -10.78
CA GLN A 109 16.67 11.71 -12.14
C GLN A 109 16.41 13.23 -12.12
N ASN A 110 16.34 13.85 -10.94
CA ASN A 110 16.17 15.30 -10.74
C ASN A 110 15.09 15.92 -11.64
N THR A 111 13.96 15.21 -11.79
CA THR A 111 12.95 15.60 -12.77
C THR A 111 12.16 16.82 -12.29
N LYS A 112 11.65 17.62 -13.23
CA LYS A 112 10.80 18.81 -12.95
C LYS A 112 9.67 18.50 -11.97
N TYR A 113 9.09 17.31 -12.04
CA TYR A 113 8.05 16.85 -11.12
C TYR A 113 8.50 16.87 -9.64
N PHE A 114 9.73 16.45 -9.34
CA PHE A 114 10.26 16.45 -7.97
C PHE A 114 10.53 17.86 -7.47
N HIS A 115 11.06 18.74 -8.32
CA HIS A 115 11.23 20.14 -7.96
C HIS A 115 9.89 20.80 -7.65
N CYS A 116 8.88 20.61 -8.50
CA CYS A 116 7.53 21.10 -8.21
C CYS A 116 6.99 20.55 -6.88
N ARG A 117 7.12 19.25 -6.64
CA ARG A 117 6.60 18.62 -5.41
C ARG A 117 7.37 19.04 -4.15
N ALA A 118 8.68 19.27 -4.25
CA ALA A 118 9.50 19.82 -3.18
C ALA A 118 9.14 21.29 -2.90
N SER A 119 8.95 22.11 -3.94
CA SER A 119 8.49 23.49 -3.80
C SER A 119 7.10 23.58 -3.15
N GLU A 120 6.16 22.73 -3.54
CA GLU A 120 4.83 22.68 -2.92
C GLU A 120 4.91 22.26 -1.44
N ARG A 121 5.77 21.29 -1.10
CA ARG A 121 6.01 20.91 0.29
C ARG A 121 6.65 22.06 1.07
N ASN A 122 7.59 22.78 0.47
CA ASN A 122 8.22 23.94 1.08
C ASN A 122 7.18 25.03 1.36
N LYS A 123 6.35 25.39 0.37
CA LYS A 123 5.25 26.36 0.54
C LYS A 123 4.29 25.95 1.66
N ARG A 124 3.90 24.68 1.71
CA ARG A 124 2.95 24.17 2.70
C ARG A 124 3.53 24.13 4.13
N ASN A 125 4.83 23.86 4.23
CA ASN A 125 5.54 23.77 5.51
C ASN A 125 6.25 25.08 5.86
N TYR A 126 6.09 26.13 5.04
CA TYR A 126 6.75 27.41 5.26
C TYR A 126 6.14 28.07 6.48
N ILE A 127 6.94 28.22 7.53
CA ILE A 127 6.58 28.92 8.74
C ILE A 127 7.05 30.36 8.55
N SER A 128 6.10 31.29 8.40
CA SER A 128 6.39 32.70 8.10
C SER A 128 6.86 33.51 9.31
N GLY A 129 6.89 32.91 10.50
CA GLY A 129 7.29 33.56 11.75
C GLY A 129 6.90 32.70 12.95
N ILE A 130 7.42 33.07 14.11
CA ILE A 130 7.16 32.41 15.39
C ILE A 130 6.57 33.43 16.38
N GLU A 131 5.62 32.97 17.18
CA GLU A 131 5.00 33.76 18.25
C GLU A 131 5.78 33.56 19.55
N ASN A 132 6.23 34.67 20.14
CA ASN A 132 6.98 34.64 21.39
C ASN A 132 6.04 34.55 22.60
N ALA A 133 6.57 34.25 23.79
CA ALA A 133 5.79 34.09 25.02
C ALA A 133 4.96 35.34 25.44
N ALA A 134 5.25 36.50 24.87
CA ALA A 134 4.48 37.74 25.03
C ALA A 134 3.35 37.90 23.98
N SER A 135 3.02 36.86 23.21
CA SER A 135 2.06 36.86 22.09
C SER A 135 2.38 37.88 20.99
N VAL A 136 3.66 38.15 20.77
CA VAL A 136 4.14 39.00 19.68
C VAL A 136 4.65 38.13 18.56
N TRP A 137 4.09 38.31 17.36
CA TRP A 137 4.52 37.63 16.14
C TRP A 137 5.84 38.21 15.63
N THR A 138 6.90 37.42 15.64
CA THR A 138 8.20 37.83 15.10
C THR A 138 8.51 37.10 13.80
N LYS A 139 8.90 37.86 12.78
CA LYS A 139 9.52 37.31 11.57
C LYS A 139 11.01 37.29 11.84
N GLU A 140 11.70 36.18 11.61
CA GLU A 140 13.17 36.20 11.58
C GLU A 140 13.60 37.20 10.50
N GLU A 141 14.21 38.32 10.91
CA GLU A 141 14.94 39.20 10.00
C GLU A 141 16.16 38.44 9.50
N SER A 142 16.28 38.33 8.17
CA SER A 142 17.41 37.68 7.49
C SER A 142 18.72 38.44 7.66
#